data_AF-A0A7C7GS06-F1
#
_entry.id   AF-A0A7C7GS06-F1
#
_cell.length_a   1.000
_cell.length_b   1.000
_cell.length_c   1.000
_cell.angle_alpha   90.00
_cell.angle_beta   90.00
_cell.angle_gamma   90.00
#
_symmetry.space_group_name_H-M   'P 1'
#
loop_
_entity.id
_entity.type
_entity.pdbx_description
1 polymer ?
#
loop_
_entity_poly.entity_id
_entity_poly.type
_entity_poly.pdbx_seq_one_letter_code
_entity_poly.pdbx_strand_id
1 'polypeptide(L)'
;MLDPSILKQTKNLKEFLLNSVSQPWCSAVYPVVSMHWEGKVYERFEACTDLLPALVDFLVKCIKASDGNVVTATEMINNKFGMSNDFPIFMAVIDISWFDPETIKPDTPVPSGIGAIPYLDRLQDHLGLEDHHATALKMVELQAQYWPNSPRKFTPVDIEYLSCECRKYFSYVNGTKKFEGKNVFTPKGNFN
;
A
#
# COMPACT_ATOMS: atom_id res chain seq x y z
N MET A 1 -13.54 25.38 6.53
CA MET A 1 -12.60 24.35 7.02
C MET A 1 -13.41 23.08 7.27
N LEU A 2 -12.90 21.89 6.97
CA LEU A 2 -13.63 20.63 7.19
C LEU A 2 -13.90 20.45 8.69
N ASP A 3 -15.16 20.27 9.08
CA ASP A 3 -15.52 19.85 10.44
C ASP A 3 -15.20 18.35 10.60
N PRO A 4 -14.30 17.95 11.50
CA PRO A 4 -13.96 16.54 11.71
C PRO A 4 -15.18 15.65 12.03
N SER A 5 -16.26 16.21 12.56
CA SER A 5 -17.48 15.47 12.90
C SER A 5 -18.14 14.81 11.68
N ILE A 6 -17.96 15.39 10.48
CA ILE A 6 -18.58 14.88 9.25
C ILE A 6 -17.83 13.68 8.66
N LEU A 7 -16.60 13.38 9.11
CA LEU A 7 -15.81 12.26 8.61
C LEU A 7 -16.49 10.89 8.76
N LYS A 8 -17.41 10.76 9.72
CA LYS A 8 -18.21 9.55 9.96
C LYS A 8 -19.61 9.60 9.33
N GLN A 9 -19.94 10.69 8.64
CA GLN A 9 -21.27 10.94 8.07
C GLN A 9 -21.16 10.89 6.54
N THR A 10 -21.19 9.68 5.96
CA THR A 10 -20.89 9.45 4.54
C THR A 10 -21.59 10.42 3.59
N LYS A 11 -22.90 10.67 3.77
CA LYS A 11 -23.66 11.61 2.94
C LYS A 11 -23.16 13.04 3.08
N ASN A 12 -22.97 13.52 4.31
CA ASN A 12 -22.54 14.89 4.58
C ASN A 12 -21.10 15.12 4.15
N LEU A 13 -20.22 14.12 4.33
CA LEU A 13 -18.86 14.14 3.80
C LEU A 13 -18.86 14.22 2.28
N LYS A 14 -19.69 13.41 1.61
CA LYS A 14 -19.83 13.42 0.15
C LYS A 14 -20.27 14.79 -0.37
N GLU A 15 -21.31 15.36 0.23
CA GLU A 15 -21.82 16.70 -0.11
C GLU A 15 -20.77 17.78 0.14
N PHE A 16 -20.05 17.74 1.26
CA PHE A 16 -18.98 18.69 1.56
C PHE A 16 -17.85 18.57 0.54
N LEU A 17 -17.38 17.36 0.23
CA LEU A 17 -16.32 17.14 -0.75
C LEU A 17 -16.75 17.77 -2.08
N LEU A 18 -17.88 17.35 -2.65
CA LEU A 18 -18.38 17.81 -3.95
C LEU A 18 -18.58 19.33 -4.07
N ASN A 19 -19.08 19.96 -3.01
CA ASN A 19 -19.52 21.35 -3.08
C ASN A 19 -18.55 22.35 -2.44
N SER A 20 -17.66 21.89 -1.57
CA SER A 20 -16.79 22.76 -0.76
C SER A 20 -15.28 22.49 -0.93
N VAL A 21 -14.88 21.44 -1.65
CA VAL A 21 -13.46 21.15 -1.93
C VAL A 21 -13.17 21.29 -3.42
N SER A 22 -12.22 22.17 -3.76
CA SER A 22 -11.80 22.40 -5.14
C SER A 22 -11.24 21.13 -5.78
N GLN A 23 -11.62 20.87 -7.03
CA GLN A 23 -11.19 19.75 -7.85
C GLN A 23 -10.02 20.14 -8.77
N PRO A 24 -9.15 19.19 -9.18
CA PRO A 24 -9.25 17.74 -8.95
C PRO A 24 -8.71 17.28 -7.58
N TRP A 25 -9.35 16.27 -6.98
CA TRP A 25 -8.88 15.59 -5.76
C TRP A 25 -7.91 14.44 -6.02
N CYS A 26 -7.68 14.09 -7.29
CA CYS A 26 -6.80 12.98 -7.65
C CYS A 26 -5.34 13.43 -7.73
N SER A 27 -4.44 12.47 -7.51
CA SER A 27 -3.01 12.61 -7.73
C SER A 27 -2.60 11.65 -8.83
N ALA A 28 -1.87 12.13 -9.83
CA ALA A 28 -1.29 11.29 -10.88
C ALA A 28 -0.20 10.34 -10.35
N VAL A 29 0.23 10.51 -9.08
CA VAL A 29 1.35 9.76 -8.49
C VAL A 29 0.96 8.31 -8.14
N TYR A 30 -0.31 8.06 -7.83
CA TYR A 30 -0.83 6.71 -7.61
C TYR A 30 -2.00 6.47 -8.55
N PRO A 31 -1.80 5.70 -9.64
CA PRO A 31 -2.85 5.42 -10.61
C PRO A 31 -3.87 4.47 -9.98
N VAL A 32 -4.81 5.03 -9.23
CA VAL A 32 -5.99 4.31 -8.76
C VAL A 32 -6.95 4.21 -9.93
N VAL A 33 -7.23 2.99 -10.38
CA VAL A 33 -8.14 2.69 -11.47
C VAL A 33 -9.57 2.47 -10.96
N SER A 34 -10.55 2.55 -11.85
CA SER A 34 -11.96 2.28 -11.53
C SER A 34 -12.16 0.83 -11.10
N MET A 35 -13.16 0.61 -10.26
CA MET A 35 -13.54 -0.72 -9.75
C MET A 35 -14.77 -1.25 -10.48
N HIS A 36 -14.83 -2.55 -10.71
CA HIS A 36 -16.01 -3.24 -11.25
C HIS A 36 -16.75 -3.94 -10.12
N TRP A 37 -18.08 -3.81 -10.10
CA TRP A 37 -18.94 -4.57 -9.21
C TRP A 37 -20.31 -4.82 -9.86
N GLU A 38 -20.74 -6.08 -9.91
CA GLU A 38 -22.04 -6.50 -10.45
C GLU A 38 -22.37 -5.89 -11.83
N GLY A 39 -21.37 -5.83 -12.72
CA GLY A 39 -21.53 -5.29 -14.08
C GLY A 39 -21.53 -3.76 -14.18
N LYS A 40 -21.34 -3.04 -13.07
CA LYS A 40 -21.16 -1.59 -13.04
C LYS A 40 -19.70 -1.20 -12.79
N VAL A 41 -19.26 -0.13 -13.44
CA VAL A 41 -17.97 0.53 -13.17
C VAL A 41 -18.19 1.65 -12.16
N TYR A 42 -17.35 1.70 -11.14
CA TYR A 42 -17.33 2.71 -10.09
C TYR A 42 -16.02 3.49 -10.17
N GLU A 43 -16.15 4.79 -10.45
CA GLU A 43 -15.03 5.72 -10.33
C GLU A 43 -14.62 5.90 -8.86
N ARG A 44 -13.38 6.33 -8.62
CA ARG A 44 -12.77 6.37 -7.28
C ARG A 44 -13.67 6.97 -6.21
N PHE A 45 -14.32 8.10 -6.50
CA PHE A 45 -15.16 8.78 -5.50
C PHE A 45 -16.40 7.98 -5.12
N GLU A 46 -17.12 7.43 -6.10
CA GLU A 46 -18.30 6.59 -5.87
C GLU A 46 -17.91 5.25 -5.24
N ALA A 47 -16.78 4.68 -5.65
CA ALA A 47 -16.22 3.49 -5.04
C ALA A 47 -15.98 3.70 -3.53
N CYS A 48 -15.34 4.80 -3.15
CA CYS A 48 -15.04 5.09 -1.74
C CYS A 48 -16.27 5.49 -0.91
N THR A 49 -17.22 6.23 -1.50
CA THR A 49 -18.35 6.79 -0.73
C THR A 49 -19.59 5.92 -0.72
N ASP A 50 -19.81 5.12 -1.76
CA ASP A 50 -21.04 4.32 -1.90
C ASP A 50 -20.74 2.81 -1.86
N LEU A 51 -19.75 2.35 -2.65
CA LEU A 51 -19.53 0.93 -2.83
C LEU A 51 -18.82 0.27 -1.64
N LEU A 52 -17.62 0.71 -1.27
CA LEU A 52 -16.81 0.07 -0.22
C LEU A 52 -17.54 -0.07 1.13
N PRO A 53 -18.33 0.92 1.61
CA PRO A 53 -19.12 0.75 2.82
C PRO A 53 -20.13 -0.41 2.73
N ALA A 54 -20.69 -0.68 1.56
CA ALA A 54 -21.62 -1.78 1.33
C ALA A 54 -20.90 -3.14 1.17
N LEU A 55 -19.60 -3.13 0.86
CA LEU A 55 -18.82 -4.34 0.60
C LEU A 55 -18.00 -4.84 1.80
N VAL A 56 -18.16 -4.24 2.98
CA VAL A 56 -17.39 -4.62 4.18
C VAL A 56 -17.49 -6.12 4.47
N ASP A 57 -18.69 -6.70 4.42
CA ASP A 57 -18.87 -8.14 4.68
C ASP A 57 -18.17 -9.02 3.64
N PHE A 58 -18.19 -8.62 2.37
CA PHE A 58 -17.47 -9.29 1.30
C PHE A 58 -15.95 -9.24 1.53
N LEU A 59 -15.42 -8.05 1.87
CA LEU A 59 -14.00 -7.85 2.14
C LEU A 59 -13.54 -8.69 3.33
N VAL A 60 -14.29 -8.66 4.44
CA VAL A 60 -14.01 -9.46 5.65
C VAL A 60 -14.01 -10.95 5.32
N LYS A 61 -14.96 -11.42 4.50
CA LYS A 61 -15.02 -12.81 4.06
C LYS A 61 -13.77 -13.22 3.27
N CYS A 62 -13.32 -12.38 2.33
CA CYS A 62 -12.12 -12.67 1.54
C CYS A 62 -10.86 -12.71 2.41
N ILE A 63 -10.71 -11.73 3.30
CA ILE A 63 -9.58 -11.66 4.24
C ILE A 63 -9.53 -12.91 5.13
N LYS A 64 -10.65 -13.30 5.76
CA LYS A 64 -10.70 -14.50 6.61
C LYS A 64 -10.46 -15.79 5.83
N ALA A 65 -10.95 -15.87 4.59
CA ALA A 65 -10.77 -17.06 3.75
C ALA A 65 -9.35 -17.21 3.18
N SER A 66 -8.51 -16.16 3.26
CA SER A 66 -7.13 -16.19 2.78
C SER A 66 -6.16 -16.98 3.67
N ASP A 67 -6.60 -17.43 4.85
CA ASP A 67 -5.75 -18.02 5.90
C ASP A 67 -4.51 -17.16 6.23
N GLY A 68 -4.73 -15.85 6.22
CA GLY A 68 -3.71 -14.84 6.51
C GLY A 68 -2.72 -14.56 5.38
N ASN A 69 -2.90 -15.11 4.18
CA ASN A 69 -2.00 -14.91 3.05
C ASN A 69 -2.35 -13.63 2.25
N VAL A 70 -1.38 -12.71 2.14
CA VAL A 70 -1.55 -11.41 1.47
C VAL A 70 -1.90 -11.54 -0.01
N VAL A 71 -1.18 -12.40 -0.74
CA VAL A 71 -1.42 -12.66 -2.18
C VAL A 71 -2.83 -13.18 -2.38
N THR A 72 -3.21 -14.20 -1.61
CA THR A 72 -4.52 -14.86 -1.72
C THR A 72 -5.66 -13.87 -1.42
N ALA A 73 -5.56 -13.10 -0.34
CA ALA A 73 -6.55 -12.07 -0.01
C ALA A 73 -6.70 -11.03 -1.14
N THR A 74 -5.56 -10.57 -1.68
CA THR A 74 -5.53 -9.58 -2.77
C THR A 74 -6.20 -10.13 -4.03
N GLU A 75 -5.87 -11.35 -4.44
CA GLU A 75 -6.47 -12.02 -5.60
C GLU A 75 -7.97 -12.25 -5.41
N MET A 76 -8.40 -12.73 -4.23
CA MET A 76 -9.83 -12.96 -3.96
C MET A 76 -10.66 -11.67 -4.08
N ILE A 77 -10.13 -10.55 -3.59
CA ILE A 77 -10.77 -9.24 -3.70
C ILE A 77 -10.74 -8.76 -5.16
N ASN A 78 -9.58 -8.80 -5.81
CA ASN A 78 -9.42 -8.29 -7.17
C ASN A 78 -10.18 -9.11 -8.21
N ASN A 79 -10.38 -10.41 -7.99
CA ASN A 79 -11.23 -11.26 -8.83
C ASN A 79 -12.68 -10.76 -8.91
N LYS A 80 -13.14 -9.99 -7.92
CA LYS A 80 -14.43 -9.30 -7.98
C LYS A 80 -14.31 -7.87 -8.50
N PHE A 81 -13.27 -7.15 -8.11
CA PHE A 81 -13.11 -5.74 -8.49
C PHE A 81 -12.63 -5.54 -9.92
N GLY A 82 -11.98 -6.53 -10.54
CA GLY A 82 -11.47 -6.45 -11.90
C GLY A 82 -10.57 -5.24 -12.13
N MET A 83 -9.74 -4.87 -11.15
CA MET A 83 -8.82 -3.74 -11.28
C MET A 83 -7.60 -4.21 -12.08
N SER A 84 -7.25 -3.45 -13.11
CA SER A 84 -6.01 -3.68 -13.88
C SER A 84 -4.75 -3.34 -13.08
N ASN A 85 -4.89 -2.57 -12.01
CA ASN A 85 -3.85 -2.26 -11.03
C ASN A 85 -4.42 -2.50 -9.63
N ASP A 86 -4.09 -3.64 -9.04
CA ASP A 86 -4.55 -4.06 -7.71
C ASP A 86 -3.66 -3.58 -6.57
N PHE A 87 -2.63 -2.78 -6.87
CA PHE A 87 -1.75 -2.18 -5.87
C PHE A 87 -2.50 -1.54 -4.68
N PRO A 88 -3.63 -0.82 -4.85
CA PRO A 88 -4.40 -0.30 -3.72
C PRO A 88 -5.00 -1.39 -2.82
N ILE A 89 -5.42 -2.52 -3.40
CA ILE A 89 -5.94 -3.68 -2.65
C ILE A 89 -4.79 -4.30 -1.87
N PHE A 90 -3.68 -4.58 -2.55
CA PHE A 90 -2.47 -5.12 -1.94
C PHE A 90 -1.99 -4.28 -0.75
N MET A 91 -1.87 -2.96 -0.91
CA MET A 91 -1.45 -2.07 0.17
C MET A 91 -2.45 -2.06 1.33
N ALA A 92 -3.76 -2.11 1.07
CA ALA A 92 -4.74 -2.18 2.14
C ALA A 92 -4.68 -3.52 2.91
N VAL A 93 -4.41 -4.63 2.22
CA VAL A 93 -4.28 -5.96 2.83
C VAL A 93 -2.97 -6.07 3.62
N ILE A 94 -1.85 -5.57 3.08
CA ILE A 94 -0.56 -5.66 3.75
C ILE A 94 -0.54 -4.81 5.03
N ASP A 95 -1.20 -3.65 5.05
CA ASP A 95 -1.34 -2.82 6.24
C ASP A 95 -2.01 -3.58 7.40
N ILE A 96 -2.98 -4.47 7.11
CA ILE A 96 -3.61 -5.31 8.14
C ILE A 96 -2.56 -6.17 8.86
N SER A 97 -1.53 -6.66 8.18
CA SER A 97 -0.50 -7.49 8.81
C SER A 97 0.30 -6.78 9.91
N TRP A 98 0.39 -5.44 9.84
CA TRP A 98 1.03 -4.64 10.89
C TRP A 98 0.11 -4.35 12.07
N PHE A 99 -1.20 -4.18 11.82
CA PHE A 99 -2.16 -3.85 12.88
C PHE A 99 -2.77 -5.10 13.54
N ASP A 100 -2.90 -6.19 12.80
CA ASP A 100 -3.52 -7.46 13.19
C ASP A 100 -2.83 -8.65 12.48
N PRO A 101 -1.65 -9.07 12.97
CA PRO A 101 -0.87 -10.15 12.37
C PRO A 101 -1.53 -11.54 12.47
N GLU A 102 -2.56 -11.69 13.31
CA GLU A 102 -3.36 -12.91 13.39
C GLU A 102 -4.32 -13.05 12.20
N THR A 103 -4.83 -11.92 11.70
CA THR A 103 -5.74 -11.89 10.55
C THR A 103 -5.00 -11.95 9.22
N ILE A 104 -3.88 -11.24 9.08
CA ILE A 104 -2.98 -11.32 7.92
C ILE A 104 -1.57 -11.56 8.44
N LYS A 105 -0.96 -12.67 8.04
CA LYS A 105 0.34 -13.12 8.54
C LYS A 105 1.47 -12.38 7.81
N PRO A 106 2.36 -11.67 8.53
CA PRO A 106 3.41 -10.88 7.90
C PRO A 106 4.53 -11.74 7.29
N ASP A 107 4.63 -13.01 7.66
CA ASP A 107 5.62 -13.98 7.18
C ASP A 107 5.23 -14.71 5.88
N THR A 108 4.08 -14.39 5.31
CA THR A 108 3.62 -14.97 4.04
C THR A 108 4.29 -14.33 2.82
N PRO A 109 4.27 -15.00 1.66
CA PRO A 109 4.66 -14.36 0.41
C PRO A 109 3.87 -13.07 0.18
N VAL A 110 4.54 -12.05 -0.33
CA VAL A 110 3.95 -10.75 -0.67
C VAL A 110 4.23 -10.43 -2.14
N PRO A 111 3.26 -9.85 -2.88
CA PRO A 111 3.54 -9.26 -4.18
C PRO A 111 4.60 -8.18 -4.06
N SER A 112 5.35 -7.97 -5.15
CA SER A 112 6.26 -6.83 -5.22
C SER A 112 5.51 -5.59 -5.66
N GLY A 113 5.35 -4.62 -4.76
CA GLY A 113 4.78 -3.33 -5.10
C GLY A 113 5.62 -2.60 -6.15
N ILE A 114 4.98 -1.81 -7.01
CA ILE A 114 5.65 -0.99 -8.05
C ILE A 114 6.75 -0.10 -7.43
N GLY A 115 6.56 0.33 -6.18
CA GLY A 115 7.54 1.11 -5.43
C GLY A 115 8.76 0.31 -4.96
N ALA A 116 8.64 -1.01 -4.78
CA ALA A 116 9.69 -1.90 -4.27
C ALA A 116 10.47 -2.59 -5.39
N ILE A 117 9.82 -2.92 -6.53
CA ILE A 117 10.40 -3.67 -7.66
C ILE A 117 11.83 -3.19 -8.01
N PRO A 118 12.11 -1.90 -8.28
CA PRO A 118 13.44 -1.51 -8.76
C PRO A 118 14.57 -1.67 -7.74
N TYR A 119 14.25 -1.81 -6.45
CA TYR A 119 15.24 -2.11 -5.43
C TYR A 119 15.39 -3.63 -5.25
N LEU A 120 14.27 -4.37 -5.28
CA LEU A 120 14.28 -5.82 -5.23
C LEU A 120 14.99 -6.44 -6.44
N ASP A 121 14.80 -5.95 -7.66
CA ASP A 121 15.52 -6.41 -8.86
C ASP A 121 17.04 -6.36 -8.63
N ARG A 122 17.53 -5.23 -8.11
CA ARG A 122 18.97 -5.03 -7.85
C ARG A 122 19.51 -5.98 -6.79
N LEU A 123 18.74 -6.21 -5.74
CA LEU A 123 19.11 -7.13 -4.68
C LEU A 123 19.08 -8.57 -5.16
N GLN A 124 18.08 -8.93 -5.95
CA GLN A 124 17.95 -10.23 -6.58
C GLN A 124 19.17 -10.51 -7.46
N ASP A 125 19.54 -9.56 -8.34
CA ASP A 125 20.72 -9.65 -9.20
C ASP A 125 22.01 -9.77 -8.37
N HIS A 126 22.15 -8.95 -7.33
CA HIS A 126 23.35 -8.95 -6.47
C HIS A 126 23.51 -10.26 -5.70
N LEU A 127 22.41 -10.85 -5.24
CA LEU A 127 22.40 -12.07 -4.44
C LEU A 127 22.32 -13.34 -5.29
N GLY A 128 22.05 -13.22 -6.61
CA GLY A 128 21.92 -14.35 -7.52
C GLY A 128 20.70 -15.22 -7.24
N LEU A 129 19.56 -14.60 -6.89
CA LEU A 129 18.34 -15.30 -6.47
C LEU A 129 17.31 -15.38 -7.60
N GLU A 130 16.41 -16.35 -7.49
CA GLU A 130 15.45 -16.68 -8.56
C GLU A 130 14.29 -15.69 -8.69
N ASP A 131 13.81 -15.15 -7.57
CA ASP A 131 12.70 -14.21 -7.52
C ASP A 131 12.76 -13.25 -6.31
N HIS A 132 11.79 -12.34 -6.25
CA HIS A 132 11.68 -11.37 -5.17
C HIS A 132 11.29 -11.99 -3.83
N HIS A 133 10.61 -13.14 -3.80
CA HIS A 133 10.26 -13.80 -2.55
C HIS A 133 11.51 -14.43 -1.91
N ALA A 134 12.29 -15.16 -2.70
CA ALA A 134 13.60 -15.67 -2.29
C ALA A 134 14.53 -14.52 -1.85
N THR A 135 14.49 -13.40 -2.56
CA THR A 135 15.22 -12.17 -2.18
C THR A 135 14.77 -11.63 -0.82
N ALA A 136 13.47 -11.56 -0.57
CA ALA A 136 12.94 -11.11 0.72
C ALA A 136 13.33 -12.05 1.86
N LEU A 137 13.22 -13.37 1.68
CA LEU A 137 13.67 -14.36 2.66
C LEU A 137 15.16 -14.22 2.95
N LYS A 138 15.98 -14.02 1.90
CA LYS A 138 17.41 -13.82 2.09
C LYS A 138 17.74 -12.55 2.87
N MET A 139 17.02 -11.46 2.63
CA MET A 139 17.18 -10.23 3.42
C MET A 139 16.81 -10.43 4.89
N VAL A 140 15.77 -11.21 5.18
CA VAL A 140 15.40 -11.58 6.55
C VAL A 140 16.51 -12.38 7.23
N GLU A 141 17.19 -13.29 6.52
CA GLU A 141 18.36 -14.00 7.07
C GLU A 141 19.53 -13.05 7.35
N LEU A 142 19.85 -12.18 6.38
CA LEU A 142 20.97 -11.24 6.45
C LEU A 142 20.77 -10.18 7.55
N GLN A 143 19.55 -9.99 8.04
CA GLN A 143 19.25 -9.10 9.14
C GLN A 143 20.16 -9.34 10.36
N ALA A 144 20.39 -10.60 10.73
CA ALA A 144 21.22 -10.92 11.91
C ALA A 144 22.67 -10.44 11.75
N GLN A 145 23.17 -10.34 10.52
CA GLN A 145 24.53 -9.88 10.22
C GLN A 145 24.61 -8.35 10.18
N TYR A 146 23.68 -7.69 9.50
CA TYR A 146 23.77 -6.25 9.22
C TYR A 146 22.98 -5.38 10.22
N TRP A 147 21.94 -5.93 10.84
CA TRP A 147 21.11 -5.27 11.86
C TRP A 147 20.92 -6.18 13.09
N PRO A 148 22.02 -6.59 13.77
CA PRO A 148 21.95 -7.52 14.91
C PRO A 148 21.14 -6.96 16.09
N ASN A 149 21.04 -5.63 16.19
CA ASN A 149 20.33 -4.94 17.27
C ASN A 149 18.87 -4.61 16.92
N SER A 150 18.32 -5.16 15.83
CA SER A 150 16.91 -4.94 15.48
C SER A 150 15.99 -5.45 16.61
N PRO A 151 14.97 -4.67 17.03
CA PRO A 151 14.11 -5.04 18.15
C PRO A 151 13.26 -6.28 17.87
N ARG A 152 13.09 -6.65 16.59
CA ARG A 152 12.41 -7.87 16.17
C ARG A 152 13.00 -8.40 14.86
N LYS A 153 12.70 -9.66 14.57
CA LYS A 153 12.99 -10.27 13.25
C LYS A 153 12.14 -9.59 12.17
N PHE A 154 12.74 -9.38 11.00
CA PHE A 154 12.03 -8.92 9.81
C PHE A 154 11.19 -10.04 9.20
N THR A 155 10.20 -9.63 8.45
CA THR A 155 9.28 -10.48 7.69
C THR A 155 9.30 -10.05 6.22
N PRO A 156 8.83 -10.88 5.27
CA PRO A 156 8.68 -10.48 3.88
C PRO A 156 7.91 -9.16 3.69
N VAL A 157 6.87 -8.91 4.48
CA VAL A 157 6.16 -7.62 4.51
C VAL A 157 7.11 -6.45 4.81
N ASP A 158 7.96 -6.60 5.82
CA ASP A 158 8.92 -5.55 6.17
C ASP A 158 9.91 -5.29 5.04
N ILE A 159 10.35 -6.36 4.36
CA ILE A 159 11.28 -6.23 3.24
C ILE A 159 10.63 -5.53 2.04
N GLU A 160 9.36 -5.79 1.74
CA GLU A 160 8.63 -5.06 0.69
C GLU A 160 8.60 -3.55 1.00
N TYR A 161 8.20 -3.19 2.23
CA TYR A 161 8.09 -1.79 2.61
C TYR A 161 9.45 -1.10 2.66
N LEU A 162 10.45 -1.74 3.26
CA LEU A 162 11.82 -1.24 3.28
C LEU A 162 12.36 -1.05 1.87
N SER A 163 12.08 -1.98 0.95
CA SER A 163 12.51 -1.87 -0.44
C SER A 163 11.89 -0.65 -1.13
N CYS A 164 10.62 -0.35 -0.84
CA CYS A 164 9.96 0.85 -1.33
C CYS A 164 10.63 2.14 -0.82
N GLU A 165 10.97 2.20 0.46
CA GLU A 165 11.68 3.34 1.07
C GLU A 165 13.12 3.45 0.55
N CYS A 166 13.85 2.34 0.43
CA CYS A 166 15.19 2.30 -0.12
C CYS A 166 15.21 2.77 -1.57
N ARG A 167 14.22 2.38 -2.40
CA ARG A 167 14.09 2.92 -3.77
C ARG A 167 13.91 4.43 -3.78
N LYS A 168 13.11 4.99 -2.88
CA LYS A 168 12.93 6.45 -2.74
C LYS A 168 14.25 7.12 -2.39
N TYR A 169 14.96 6.61 -1.39
CA TYR A 169 16.26 7.13 -0.98
C TYR A 169 17.29 7.07 -2.11
N PHE A 170 17.39 5.92 -2.79
CA PHE A 170 18.33 5.72 -3.89
C PHE A 170 18.05 6.67 -5.07
N SER A 171 16.78 7.00 -5.31
CA SER A 171 16.41 7.99 -6.33
C SER A 171 16.98 9.39 -6.05
N TYR A 172 17.18 9.74 -4.78
CA TYR A 172 17.84 11.00 -4.41
C TYR A 172 19.35 10.92 -4.57
N VAL A 173 19.95 9.80 -4.12
CA VAL A 173 21.41 9.59 -4.21
C VAL A 173 21.90 9.58 -5.66
N ASN A 174 21.17 8.97 -6.58
CA ASN A 174 21.55 8.89 -7.98
C ASN A 174 21.08 10.09 -8.84
N GLY A 175 20.47 11.11 -8.21
CA GLY A 175 20.05 12.34 -8.88
C GLY A 175 18.81 12.23 -9.78
N THR A 176 18.15 11.07 -9.85
CA THR A 176 16.90 10.90 -10.62
C THR A 176 15.70 11.58 -9.96
N LYS A 177 15.78 11.87 -8.65
CA LYS A 177 14.90 12.79 -7.93
C LYS A 177 15.72 13.88 -7.24
N LYS A 178 15.22 15.11 -7.32
CA LYS A 178 15.78 16.27 -6.60
C LYS A 178 14.96 16.58 -5.35
N PHE A 179 15.64 17.06 -4.32
CA PHE A 179 15.03 17.58 -3.09
C PHE A 179 14.54 19.02 -3.31
N GLU A 180 13.56 19.19 -4.20
CA GLU A 180 13.01 20.48 -4.61
C GLU A 180 11.47 20.43 -4.70
N GLY A 181 10.83 21.61 -4.68
CA GLY A 181 9.37 21.73 -4.79
C GLY A 181 8.62 20.93 -3.72
N LYS A 182 7.75 20.01 -4.15
CA LYS A 182 6.91 19.18 -3.26
C LYS A 182 7.70 18.15 -2.43
N ASN A 183 8.97 17.91 -2.76
CA ASN A 183 9.82 16.96 -2.03
C ASN A 183 10.56 17.61 -0.86
N VAL A 184 10.53 18.94 -0.73
CA VAL A 184 11.12 19.64 0.41
C VAL A 184 10.18 19.51 1.60
N PHE A 185 10.65 18.87 2.67
CA PHE A 185 9.95 18.93 3.95
C PHE A 185 10.16 20.32 4.56
N THR A 186 9.12 21.16 4.48
CA THR A 186 9.08 22.44 5.19
C THR A 186 8.23 22.26 6.44
N PRO A 187 8.83 22.06 7.63
CA PRO A 187 8.06 21.96 8.86
C PRO A 187 7.22 23.23 9.04
N LYS A 188 5.92 23.07 9.30
CA LYS A 188 5.07 24.18 9.74
C LYS A 188 5.20 24.31 11.25
N GLY A 189 6.08 25.21 11.69
CA GLY A 189 6.24 25.57 13.10
C GLY A 189 7.60 26.21 13.35
N ASN A 190 7.62 27.28 14.15
CA ASN A 190 8.85 27.87 14.65
C ASN A 190 9.44 26.91 15.70
N PHE A 191 10.32 26.03 15.27
CA PHE A 191 11.25 25.38 16.18
C PHE A 191 12.39 26.37 16.43
N ASN A 192 12.15 27.27 17.39
CA ASN A 192 13.21 28.03 18.05
C ASN A 192 13.84 27.15 19.14
#